data_AF-A0A7S2SKZ4-F1
#
_entry.id   AF-A0A7S2SKZ4-F1
#
_cell.length_a   1.000
_cell.length_b   1.000
_cell.length_c   1.000
_cell.angle_alpha   90.00
_cell.angle_beta   90.00
_cell.angle_gamma   90.00
#
_symmetry.space_group_name_H-M   'P 1'
#
loop_
_entity.id
_entity.type
_entity.pdbx_description
1 polymer ?
#
loop_
_entity_poly.entity_id
_entity_poly.type
_entity_poly.pdbx_seq_one_letter_code
_entity_poly.pdbx_strand_id
1 'polypeptide(L)'
;WDTIRVKNGAYGAMSSLSISSGLFVMLSYRDPNLDKTMKAFDAASSALFDQTKSGDLTSSEINTAIIGSIGSLDGPAMSPEKIGWASYIEYLTGRGDEYRQKWRYGILRTKKKDFV
;
A
#
# COMPACT_ATOMS: atom_id res chain seq x y z
N TRP A 1 -6.23 -9.62 0.00
CA TRP A 1 -7.37 -9.96 0.88
C TRP A 1 -8.03 -11.27 0.43
N ASP A 2 -8.58 -11.32 -0.79
CA ASP A 2 -9.40 -12.44 -1.29
C ASP A 2 -8.71 -13.80 -1.23
N THR A 3 -7.49 -13.93 -1.75
CA THR A 3 -6.82 -15.24 -1.82
C THR A 3 -6.41 -15.76 -0.44
N ILE A 4 -5.61 -14.98 0.31
CA ILE A 4 -5.03 -15.45 1.57
C ILE A 4 -6.06 -15.51 2.71
N ARG A 5 -6.94 -14.50 2.83
CA ARG A 5 -7.95 -14.48 3.90
C ARG A 5 -9.23 -15.19 3.51
N VAL A 6 -9.91 -14.73 2.46
CA VAL A 6 -11.27 -15.22 2.13
C VAL A 6 -11.25 -16.67 1.66
N LYS A 7 -10.34 -17.01 0.73
CA LYS A 7 -10.27 -18.36 0.14
C LYS A 7 -9.47 -19.34 1.00
N ASN A 8 -8.35 -18.89 1.59
CA ASN A 8 -7.44 -19.77 2.32
C ASN A 8 -7.62 -19.76 3.85
N GLY A 9 -8.44 -18.87 4.40
CA GLY A 9 -8.85 -18.91 5.81
C GLY A 9 -7.91 -18.22 6.81
N ALA A 10 -6.91 -17.45 6.35
CA ALA A 10 -6.12 -16.63 7.26
C ALA A 10 -6.97 -15.52 7.90
N TYR A 11 -6.68 -15.14 9.15
CA TYR A 11 -7.40 -14.01 9.75
C TYR A 11 -7.04 -12.68 9.08
N GLY A 12 -5.81 -12.49 8.60
CA GLY A 12 -5.38 -11.24 7.97
C GLY A 12 -4.39 -11.47 6.84
N ALA A 13 -4.40 -10.56 5.87
CA ALA A 13 -3.43 -10.49 4.79
C ALA A 13 -3.19 -9.01 4.45
N MET A 14 -1.92 -8.59 4.46
CA MET A 14 -1.52 -7.20 4.24
C MET A 14 -0.31 -7.15 3.32
N SER A 15 -0.13 -6.01 2.67
CA SER A 15 1.12 -5.62 2.00
C SER A 15 1.43 -4.17 2.34
N SER A 16 2.70 -3.82 2.47
CA SER A 16 3.13 -2.47 2.76
C SER A 16 4.44 -2.14 2.06
N LEU A 17 4.59 -0.89 1.63
CA LEU A 17 5.84 -0.34 1.11
C LEU A 17 6.35 0.72 2.08
N SER A 18 7.55 0.50 2.61
CA SER A 18 8.24 1.51 3.39
C SER A 18 8.87 2.53 2.45
N ILE A 19 8.36 3.76 2.44
CA ILE A 19 8.90 4.87 1.65
C ILE A 19 10.34 5.21 2.08
N SER A 20 10.66 4.97 3.35
CA SER A 20 11.97 5.31 3.91
C SER A 20 13.08 4.34 3.55
N SER A 21 12.76 3.05 3.45
CA SER A 21 13.74 1.99 3.18
C SER A 21 13.61 1.37 1.78
N GLY A 22 12.50 1.61 1.10
CA GLY A 22 12.14 0.93 -0.15
C GLY A 22 11.68 -0.52 0.05
N LEU A 23 11.60 -1.01 1.28
CA LEU A 23 11.22 -2.40 1.56
C LEU A 23 9.72 -2.61 1.30
N PHE A 24 9.41 -3.55 0.41
CA PHE A 24 8.06 -4.08 0.23
C PHE A 24 7.89 -5.36 1.03
N VAL A 25 6.84 -5.44 1.84
CA VAL A 25 6.56 -6.60 2.69
C VAL A 25 5.15 -7.07 2.41
N MET A 26 4.99 -8.39 2.30
CA MET A 26 3.70 -9.07 2.35
C MET A 26 3.65 -9.92 3.63
N LEU A 27 2.50 -9.94 4.28
CA LEU A 27 2.33 -10.58 5.58
C LEU A 27 0.95 -11.23 5.67
N SER A 28 0.90 -12.45 6.21
CA SER A 28 -0.34 -13.08 6.66
C SER A 28 -0.37 -13.15 8.18
N TYR A 29 -1.57 -13.08 8.76
CA TYR A 29 -1.76 -13.02 10.21
C TYR A 29 -2.78 -14.06 10.67
N ARG A 30 -2.38 -14.89 11.64
CA ARG A 30 -3.10 -16.09 12.10
C ARG A 30 -3.55 -16.94 10.89
N ASP A 31 -2.57 -17.31 10.08
CA ASP A 31 -2.75 -18.06 8.84
C ASP A 31 -2.59 -19.55 9.10
N PRO A 32 -3.59 -20.39 8.77
CA PRO A 32 -3.46 -21.84 8.90
C PRO A 32 -2.58 -22.47 7.80
N ASN A 33 -2.10 -21.71 6.82
CA ASN A 33 -1.33 -22.20 5.69
C ASN A 33 0.06 -21.58 5.61
N LEU A 34 1.04 -22.38 5.18
CA LEU A 34 2.37 -21.92 4.79
C LEU A 34 2.52 -21.92 3.26
N ASP A 35 2.49 -23.11 2.64
CA ASP A 35 2.78 -23.28 1.22
C ASP A 35 1.82 -22.51 0.29
N LYS A 36 0.51 -22.51 0.62
CA LYS A 36 -0.48 -21.76 -0.17
C LYS A 36 -0.25 -20.26 -0.10
N THR A 37 0.23 -19.77 1.04
CA THR A 37 0.49 -18.35 1.27
C THR A 37 1.75 -17.92 0.53
N MET A 38 2.82 -18.71 0.59
CA MET A 38 4.03 -18.47 -0.20
C MET A 38 3.73 -18.45 -1.70
N LYS A 39 2.96 -19.43 -2.21
CA LYS A 39 2.52 -19.44 -3.61
C LYS A 39 1.69 -18.22 -3.98
N ALA A 40 0.82 -17.74 -3.08
CA ALA A 40 0.03 -16.54 -3.32
C ALA A 40 0.89 -15.26 -3.34
N PHE A 41 1.93 -15.19 -2.51
CA PHE A 41 2.91 -14.10 -2.54
C PHE A 41 3.72 -14.11 -3.84
N ASP A 42 4.23 -15.26 -4.25
CA ASP A 42 5.01 -15.39 -5.50
C ASP A 42 4.17 -15.04 -6.74
N ALA A 43 2.87 -15.33 -6.71
CA ALA A 43 1.95 -15.05 -7.82
C ALA A 43 1.36 -13.64 -7.80
N ALA A 44 1.61 -12.82 -6.77
CA ALA A 44 0.92 -11.56 -6.57
C ALA A 44 1.12 -10.55 -7.71
N SER A 45 2.36 -10.43 -8.22
CA SER A 45 2.68 -9.53 -9.33
C SER A 45 2.01 -9.97 -10.63
N SER A 46 2.05 -11.25 -10.95
CA SER A 46 1.42 -11.81 -12.15
C SER A 46 -0.09 -11.63 -12.11
N ALA A 47 -0.72 -11.86 -10.95
CA ALA A 47 -2.15 -11.64 -10.78
C ALA A 47 -2.56 -10.17 -11.01
N LEU A 48 -1.78 -9.22 -10.51
CA LEU A 48 -2.04 -7.79 -10.74
C LEU A 48 -1.87 -7.41 -12.23
N PHE A 49 -0.83 -7.94 -12.86
CA PHE A 49 -0.56 -7.70 -14.28
C PHE A 49 -1.69 -8.26 -15.17
N ASP A 50 -2.15 -9.47 -14.88
CA ASP A 50 -3.25 -10.12 -15.58
C ASP A 50 -4.55 -9.33 -15.43
N GLN A 51 -4.89 -8.89 -14.20
CA GLN A 51 -6.04 -8.00 -13.93
C GLN A 51 -5.95 -6.68 -14.72
N THR A 52 -4.75 -6.14 -14.86
CA THR A 52 -4.56 -4.88 -15.59
C THR A 52 -4.78 -5.08 -17.09
N LYS A 53 -4.26 -6.19 -17.64
CA LYS A 53 -4.40 -6.56 -19.06
C LYS A 53 -5.80 -7.00 -19.47
N SER A 54 -6.48 -7.76 -18.63
CA SER A 54 -7.85 -8.23 -18.90
C SER A 54 -8.88 -7.10 -18.90
N GLY A 55 -8.52 -5.94 -18.32
CA GLY A 55 -9.43 -4.82 -18.15
C GLY A 55 -10.14 -4.81 -16.80
N ASP A 56 -9.91 -5.83 -15.97
CA ASP A 56 -10.55 -5.98 -14.66
C ASP A 56 -10.12 -4.86 -13.71
N LEU A 57 -8.89 -4.33 -13.82
CA LEU A 57 -8.50 -3.11 -13.11
C LEU A 57 -9.15 -1.88 -13.77
N THR A 58 -10.25 -1.45 -13.17
CA THR A 58 -11.07 -0.32 -13.58
C THR A 58 -10.56 1.01 -13.03
N SER A 59 -10.97 2.12 -13.65
CA SER A 59 -10.70 3.47 -13.13
C SER A 59 -11.27 3.69 -11.73
N SER A 60 -12.38 3.03 -11.38
CA SER A 60 -13.00 3.14 -10.05
C SER A 60 -12.13 2.49 -8.97
N GLU A 61 -11.53 1.33 -9.25
CA GLU A 61 -10.62 0.65 -8.33
C GLU A 61 -9.32 1.43 -8.16
N ILE A 62 -8.77 1.99 -9.24
CA ILE A 62 -7.60 2.86 -9.17
C ILE A 62 -7.92 4.09 -8.30
N ASN A 63 -9.07 4.73 -8.49
CA ASN A 63 -9.49 5.85 -7.65
C ASN A 63 -9.66 5.44 -6.19
N THR A 64 -10.22 4.26 -5.92
CA THR A 64 -10.36 3.72 -4.56
C THR A 64 -8.99 3.49 -3.91
N ALA A 65 -8.00 2.96 -4.66
CA ALA A 65 -6.63 2.80 -4.19
C ALA A 65 -5.94 4.14 -3.90
N ILE A 66 -6.15 5.15 -4.76
CA ILE A 66 -5.65 6.52 -4.54
C ILE A 66 -6.25 7.11 -3.26
N ILE A 67 -7.58 7.02 -3.08
CA ILE A 67 -8.28 7.52 -1.89
C ILE A 67 -7.75 6.83 -0.63
N GLY A 68 -7.62 5.49 -0.64
CA GLY A 68 -7.07 4.74 0.48
C GLY A 68 -5.63 5.12 0.82
N SER A 69 -4.80 5.38 -0.20
CA SER A 69 -3.41 5.79 -0.04
C SER A 69 -3.30 7.20 0.56
N ILE A 70 -4.11 8.15 0.07
CA ILE A 70 -4.16 9.52 0.63
C ILE A 70 -4.72 9.51 2.05
N GLY A 71 -5.78 8.73 2.32
CA GLY A 71 -6.32 8.59 3.67
C GLY A 71 -5.29 8.03 4.66
N SER A 72 -4.45 7.10 4.21
CA SER A 72 -3.34 6.57 5.02
C SER A 72 -2.22 7.60 5.23
N LEU A 73 -1.92 8.41 4.21
CA LEU A 73 -0.92 9.47 4.27
C LEU A 73 -1.34 10.60 5.22
N ASP A 74 -2.62 10.99 5.19
CA ASP A 74 -3.14 12.09 6.00
C ASP A 74 -3.42 11.64 7.44
N GLY A 75 -3.83 10.38 7.61
CA GLY A 75 -4.14 9.82 8.91
C GLY A 75 -5.26 10.54 9.64
N PRO A 76 -5.55 10.13 10.88
CA PRO A 76 -6.50 10.83 11.73
C PRO A 76 -5.90 12.14 12.28
N ALA A 77 -6.77 13.01 12.81
CA ALA A 77 -6.34 14.20 13.54
C ALA A 77 -5.34 13.83 14.66
N MET A 78 -4.22 14.55 14.68
CA MET A 78 -3.12 14.30 15.61
C MET A 78 -3.18 15.24 16.80
N SER A 79 -2.78 14.75 17.98
CA SER A 79 -2.53 15.61 19.14
C SER A 79 -1.31 16.51 18.89
N PRO A 80 -1.17 17.64 19.62
CA PRO A 80 -0.01 18.52 19.48
C PRO A 80 1.33 17.80 19.62
N GLU A 81 1.42 16.85 20.56
CA GLU A 81 2.60 16.00 20.75
C GLU A 81 2.93 15.19 19.49
N LYS A 82 1.93 14.51 18.89
CA LYS A 82 2.10 13.72 17.67
C LYS A 82 2.50 14.58 16.47
N ILE A 83 1.94 15.79 16.37
CA ILE A 83 2.34 16.76 15.33
C ILE A 83 3.80 17.16 15.50
N GLY A 84 4.22 17.46 16.73
CA GLY A 84 5.62 17.80 17.05
C GLY A 84 6.58 16.66 16.73
N TRP A 85 6.23 15.43 17.13
CA TRP A 85 7.03 14.24 16.82
C TRP A 85 7.16 14.00 15.31
N ALA A 86 6.05 14.06 14.56
CA ALA A 86 6.07 13.91 13.12
C ALA A 86 6.98 14.99 12.47
N SER A 87 6.79 16.26 12.85
CA SER A 87 7.63 17.36 12.36
C SER A 87 9.12 17.13 12.63
N TYR A 88 9.47 16.64 13.83
CA TYR A 88 10.84 16.33 14.19
C TYR A 88 11.45 15.19 13.35
N ILE A 89 10.70 14.12 13.10
CA ILE A 89 11.16 13.02 12.23
C ILE A 89 11.37 13.49 10.79
N GLU A 90 10.48 14.32 10.26
CA GLU A 90 10.61 14.87 8.91
C GLU A 90 11.84 15.78 8.79
N TYR A 91 12.12 16.58 9.83
CA TYR A 91 13.36 17.38 9.91
C TYR A 91 14.61 16.49 9.91
N LEU A 92 14.67 15.48 10.79
CA LEU A 92 15.83 14.59 10.89
C LEU A 92 16.08 13.78 9.61
N THR A 93 15.03 13.44 8.87
CA THR A 93 15.12 12.62 7.65
C THR A 93 15.24 13.45 6.37
N GLY A 94 15.24 14.78 6.46
CA GLY A 94 15.29 15.69 5.31
C GLY A 94 14.03 15.62 4.43
N ARG A 95 12.90 15.20 4.99
CA ARG A 95 11.62 15.00 4.29
C ARG A 95 10.68 16.17 4.52
N GLY A 96 11.16 17.37 4.23
CA GLY A 96 10.36 18.60 4.35
C GLY A 96 9.15 18.63 3.42
N ASP A 97 8.43 19.76 3.43
CA ASP A 97 7.16 19.93 2.71
C ASP A 97 7.24 19.57 1.22
N GLU A 98 8.31 19.98 0.53
CA GLU A 98 8.49 19.68 -0.90
C GLU A 98 8.56 18.17 -1.18
N TYR A 99 9.26 17.43 -0.32
CA TYR A 99 9.37 15.98 -0.42
C TYR A 99 7.99 15.33 -0.25
N ARG A 100 7.26 15.72 0.80
CA ARG A 100 5.91 15.19 1.06
C ARG A 100 4.94 15.54 -0.06
N GLN A 101 5.01 16.76 -0.58
CA GLN A 101 4.16 17.22 -1.67
C GLN A 101 4.46 16.47 -2.98
N LYS A 102 5.73 16.15 -3.26
CA LYS A 102 6.11 15.30 -4.39
C LYS A 102 5.47 13.91 -4.30
N TRP A 103 5.52 13.27 -3.13
CA TRP A 103 4.88 11.96 -2.92
C TRP A 103 3.37 12.02 -3.07
N ARG A 104 2.74 13.04 -2.48
CA ARG A 104 1.30 13.28 -2.61
C ARG A 104 0.87 13.41 -4.07
N TYR A 105 1.60 14.20 -4.86
CA TYR A 105 1.34 14.33 -6.29
C TYR A 105 1.60 13.04 -7.06
N GLY A 106 2.60 12.24 -6.67
CA GLY A 106 2.81 10.91 -7.22
C GLY A 106 1.56 10.04 -7.05
N ILE A 107 1.04 9.94 -5.82
CA ILE A 107 -0.16 9.16 -5.51
C ILE A 107 -1.36 9.67 -6.32
N LEU A 108 -1.65 10.97 -6.29
CA LEU A 108 -2.80 11.56 -6.98
C LEU A 108 -2.73 11.46 -8.51
N ARG A 109 -1.53 11.31 -9.09
CA ARG A 109 -1.33 11.19 -10.53
C ARG A 109 -1.26 9.76 -11.02
N THR A 110 -1.44 8.77 -10.13
CA THR A 110 -1.40 7.34 -10.49
C THR A 110 -2.39 7.04 -11.61
N LYS A 111 -1.95 6.30 -12.61
CA LYS A 111 -2.73 5.87 -13.77
C LYS A 111 -2.64 4.36 -13.93
N LYS A 112 -3.54 3.80 -14.74
CA LYS A 112 -3.56 2.36 -15.07
C LYS A 112 -2.22 1.84 -15.56
N LYS A 113 -1.46 2.64 -16.33
CA LYS A 113 -0.14 2.26 -16.86
C LYS A 113 0.93 2.05 -15.78
N ASP A 114 0.72 2.54 -14.56
CA ASP A 114 1.69 2.42 -13.46
C ASP A 114 1.55 1.05 -12.75
N PHE A 115 0.56 0.24 -13.13
CA PHE A 115 0.32 -1.13 -12.66
C PHE A 115 0.86 -2.21 -13.62
N VAL A 116 1.62 -1.81 -14.65
CA VAL A 116 2.10 -2.66 -15.76
C VAL A 116 3.61 -2.76 -15.79
#